data_AF-A0A1F9N795-F1
#
_entry.id   AF-A0A1F9N795-F1
#
_cell.length_a   1.000
_cell.length_b   1.000
_cell.length_c   1.000
_cell.angle_alpha   90.00
_cell.angle_beta   90.00
_cell.angle_gamma   90.00
#
_symmetry.space_group_name_H-M   'P 1'
#
loop_
_entity.id
_entity.type
_entity.pdbx_description
1 polymer ?
#
loop_
_entity_poly.entity_id
_entity_poly.type
_entity_poly.pdbx_seq_one_letter_code
_entity_poly.pdbx_strand_id
1 'polypeptide(L)'
;MNTAVPQDDPTVKPKGLVSVCIIGFALAAFALLGAAMTAAGTAGTNPFQSLVEIGQPEQVRQIQRAMQADLQTVVDSWSAWLQTAAVLNLFLATLLVVGGTLALKVRKPAGVVLLAAYSVGVVAEAIGAVPAWAMQKANLAIMEQYMPQLFRPGPEVDPEFANTMQGIMQASMVAGAVMGGVMILGKVGFHVFGLWFLRRPSCERLWRNAAD
;
A
#
# COMPACT_ATOMS: atom_id res chain seq x y z
N MET A 1 21.87 -45.76 15.46
CA MET A 1 21.65 -44.41 16.02
C MET A 1 20.27 -43.94 15.58
N ASN A 2 19.26 -44.13 16.43
CA ASN A 2 17.93 -43.55 16.23
C ASN A 2 18.02 -42.07 16.62
N THR A 3 18.18 -41.18 15.65
CA THR A 3 17.88 -39.77 15.87
C THR A 3 16.37 -39.65 15.95
N ALA A 4 15.82 -39.78 17.17
CA ALA A 4 14.44 -39.42 17.44
C ALA A 4 14.24 -37.98 16.94
N VAL A 5 13.48 -37.83 15.85
CA VAL A 5 12.99 -36.53 15.43
C VAL A 5 12.23 -35.99 16.62
N PRO A 6 12.58 -34.80 17.16
CA PRO A 6 11.84 -34.22 18.27
C PRO A 6 10.37 -34.17 17.85
N GLN A 7 9.51 -34.87 18.58
CA GLN A 7 8.07 -34.66 18.45
C GLN A 7 7.83 -33.23 18.92
N ASP A 8 7.79 -32.29 17.97
CA ASP A 8 7.29 -30.94 18.20
C ASP A 8 5.94 -31.08 18.92
N ASP A 9 5.89 -30.61 20.16
CA ASP A 9 4.67 -30.57 20.96
C ASP A 9 3.57 -29.89 20.13
N PRO A 10 2.42 -30.55 19.90
CA PRO A 10 1.35 -30.04 19.04
C PRO A 10 0.73 -28.73 19.52
N THR A 11 1.05 -28.29 20.74
CA THR A 11 0.58 -27.04 21.34
C THR A 11 1.58 -25.88 21.19
N VAL A 12 2.83 -26.17 20.80
CA VAL A 12 3.88 -25.16 20.66
C VAL A 12 3.78 -24.46 19.31
N LYS A 13 3.66 -23.13 19.35
CA LYS A 13 3.58 -22.30 18.14
C LYS A 13 4.86 -22.46 17.29
N PRO A 14 4.75 -22.71 15.97
CA PRO A 14 5.91 -22.78 15.09
C PRO A 14 6.73 -21.49 15.17
N LYS A 15 8.05 -21.63 15.23
CA LYS A 15 8.99 -20.50 15.17
C LYS A 15 8.69 -19.67 13.90
N GLY A 16 8.42 -18.38 14.08
CA GLY A 16 8.09 -17.45 12.99
C GLY A 16 6.60 -17.16 12.78
N LEU A 17 5.67 -17.96 13.34
CA LEU A 17 4.23 -17.69 13.21
C LEU A 17 3.83 -16.32 13.80
N VAL A 18 4.42 -15.97 14.95
CA VAL A 18 4.20 -14.66 15.59
C VAL A 18 4.68 -13.52 14.69
N SER A 19 5.87 -13.64 14.10
CA SER A 19 6.41 -12.64 13.17
C SER A 19 5.51 -12.44 11.95
N VAL A 20 5.02 -13.54 11.36
CA VAL A 20 4.07 -13.51 10.25
C VAL A 20 2.77 -12.80 10.65
N CYS A 21 2.25 -13.04 11.86
CA CYS A 21 1.06 -12.34 12.34
C CYS A 21 1.31 -10.84 12.57
N ILE A 22 2.45 -10.46 13.17
CA ILE A 22 2.81 -9.06 13.42
C ILE A 22 2.95 -8.29 12.11
N ILE A 23 3.65 -8.84 11.12
CA ILE A 23 3.79 -8.21 9.80
C ILE A 23 2.42 -8.13 9.12
N GLY A 24 1.59 -9.17 9.23
CA GLY A 24 0.21 -9.15 8.74
C GLY A 24 -0.64 -8.04 9.36
N PHE A 25 -0.54 -7.80 10.67
CA PHE A 25 -1.21 -6.68 11.33
C PHE A 25 -0.67 -5.32 10.86
N ALA A 26 0.64 -5.18 10.68
CA ALA A 26 1.22 -3.96 10.16
C ALA A 26 0.69 -3.64 8.75
N LEU A 27 0.63 -4.64 7.87
CA LEU A 27 0.04 -4.49 6.53
C LEU A 27 -1.44 -4.13 6.59
N ALA A 28 -2.21 -4.76 7.48
CA ALA A 28 -3.61 -4.40 7.69
C ALA A 28 -3.77 -2.95 8.16
N ALA A 29 -2.93 -2.48 9.09
CA ALA A 29 -2.93 -1.10 9.55
C ALA A 29 -2.61 -0.12 8.42
N PHE A 30 -1.62 -0.40 7.57
CA PHE A 30 -1.32 0.42 6.40
C PHE A 30 -2.46 0.46 5.39
N ALA A 31 -3.11 -0.68 5.14
CA ALA A 31 -4.28 -0.74 4.25
C ALA A 31 -5.45 0.10 4.80
N LEU A 32 -5.71 0.03 6.10
CA LEU A 32 -6.75 0.83 6.77
C LEU A 32 -6.43 2.32 6.75
N LEU A 33 -5.18 2.70 7.01
CA LEU A 33 -4.74 4.10 6.91
C LEU A 33 -4.89 4.63 5.48
N GLY A 34 -4.50 3.85 4.48
CA GLY A 34 -4.69 4.20 3.07
C GLY A 34 -6.16 4.41 2.73
N ALA A 35 -7.04 3.50 3.14
CA ALA A 35 -8.48 3.62 2.94
C ALA A 35 -9.06 4.86 3.64
N ALA A 36 -8.62 5.15 4.87
CA ALA A 36 -9.05 6.33 5.61
C ALA A 36 -8.61 7.64 4.93
N MET A 37 -7.39 7.70 4.40
CA MET A 37 -6.91 8.86 3.65
C MET A 37 -7.67 9.06 2.33
N THR A 38 -7.98 7.98 1.60
CA THR A 38 -8.82 8.06 0.40
C THR A 38 -10.22 8.58 0.75
N ALA A 39 -10.84 8.07 1.81
CA ALA A 39 -12.15 8.53 2.26
C ALA A 39 -12.12 10.02 2.67
N ALA A 40 -11.09 10.46 3.41
CA ALA A 40 -10.91 11.84 3.79
C ALA A 40 -10.72 12.76 2.57
N GLY A 41 -9.92 12.33 1.58
CA GLY A 41 -9.72 13.07 0.33
C GLY A 41 -11.01 13.25 -0.47
N THR A 42 -11.90 12.25 -0.49
CA THR A 42 -13.21 12.36 -1.16
C THR A 42 -14.22 13.23 -0.39
N ALA A 43 -14.04 13.44 0.91
CA ALA A 43 -14.93 14.25 1.74
C ALA A 43 -14.67 15.78 1.63
N GLY A 44 -13.88 16.22 0.65
CA GLY A 44 -13.69 17.65 0.32
C GLY A 44 -12.86 18.44 1.32
N THR A 45 -12.21 17.79 2.28
CA THR A 45 -11.32 18.43 3.26
C THR A 45 -9.89 17.96 3.02
N ASN A 46 -9.24 18.45 1.97
CA ASN A 46 -7.79 18.34 1.85
C ASN A 46 -7.14 19.53 2.57
N PRO A 47 -6.88 19.46 3.91
CA PRO A 47 -6.25 20.56 4.64
C PRO A 47 -4.87 20.91 4.09
N PHE A 48 -4.24 19.98 3.38
CA PHE A 48 -2.97 20.21 2.70
C PHE A 48 -3.10 21.20 1.54
N GLN A 49 -4.23 21.24 0.84
CA GLN A 49 -4.47 22.20 -0.24
C GLN A 49 -4.60 23.62 0.31
N SER A 50 -5.38 23.81 1.38
CA SER A 50 -5.55 25.13 1.99
C SER A 50 -4.28 25.64 2.66
N LEU A 51 -3.38 24.76 3.12
CA LEU A 51 -2.07 25.14 3.67
C LEU A 51 -1.06 25.53 2.59
N VAL A 52 -1.08 24.88 1.42
CA VAL A 52 -0.16 25.19 0.31
C VAL A 52 -0.57 26.47 -0.43
N GLU A 53 -1.87 26.81 -0.45
CA GLU A 53 -2.39 28.03 -1.10
C GLU A 53 -2.06 29.34 -0.33
N ILE A 54 -1.71 29.26 0.95
CA ILE A 54 -1.42 30.45 1.78
C ILE A 54 -0.07 31.06 1.35
N GLY A 55 -0.14 32.26 0.77
CA GLY A 55 1.05 33.08 0.45
C GLY A 55 1.57 32.96 -0.98
N GLN A 56 0.95 32.16 -1.86
CA GLN A 56 1.39 32.05 -3.25
C GLN A 56 0.79 33.12 -4.18
N PRO A 57 1.52 33.56 -5.23
CA PRO A 57 0.98 34.44 -6.28
C PRO A 57 -0.22 33.81 -7.00
N GLU A 58 -1.20 34.63 -7.39
CA GLU A 58 -2.45 34.15 -8.01
C GLU A 58 -2.20 33.35 -9.29
N GLN A 59 -1.17 33.70 -10.06
CA GLN A 59 -0.77 32.98 -11.27
C GLN A 59 -0.30 31.55 -10.97
N VAL A 60 0.45 31.36 -9.88
CA VAL A 60 0.90 30.03 -9.42
C VAL A 60 -0.29 29.22 -8.91
N ARG A 61 -1.24 29.85 -8.21
CA ARG A 61 -2.48 29.18 -7.77
C ARG A 61 -3.32 28.68 -8.94
N GLN A 62 -3.47 29.47 -10.00
CA GLN A 62 -4.23 29.07 -11.19
C GLN A 62 -3.59 27.85 -11.87
N ILE A 63 -2.27 27.84 -12.00
CA ILE A 63 -1.52 26.70 -12.57
C ILE A 63 -1.67 25.47 -11.67
N GLN A 64 -1.57 25.62 -10.34
CA GLN A 64 -1.78 24.50 -9.40
C GLN A 64 -3.21 23.95 -9.45
N ARG A 65 -4.23 24.82 -9.56
CA ARG A 65 -5.63 24.39 -9.70
C ARG A 65 -5.87 23.65 -11.00
N ALA A 66 -5.30 24.12 -12.11
CA ALA A 66 -5.38 23.43 -13.40
C ALA A 66 -4.69 22.05 -13.34
N MET A 67 -3.48 22.00 -12.79
CA MET A 67 -2.75 20.74 -12.55
C MET A 67 -3.56 19.78 -11.67
N GLN A 68 -4.17 20.27 -10.58
CA GLN A 68 -5.01 19.47 -9.70
C GLN A 68 -6.29 18.98 -10.38
N ALA A 69 -6.93 19.80 -11.22
CA ALA A 69 -8.10 19.41 -11.97
C ALA A 69 -7.80 18.27 -12.96
N ASP A 70 -6.64 18.32 -13.63
CA ASP A 70 -6.20 17.25 -14.52
C ASP A 70 -5.85 15.99 -13.74
N LEU A 71 -5.15 16.11 -12.59
CA LEU A 71 -4.89 14.99 -11.69
C LEU A 71 -6.19 14.36 -11.18
N GLN A 72 -7.17 15.18 -10.80
CA GLN A 72 -8.47 14.71 -10.34
C GLN A 72 -9.23 13.99 -11.45
N THR A 73 -9.16 14.49 -12.68
CA THR A 73 -9.78 13.84 -13.85
C THR A 73 -9.22 12.43 -14.07
N VAL A 74 -7.90 12.26 -13.91
CA VAL A 74 -7.27 10.93 -13.93
C VAL A 74 -7.81 10.08 -12.78
N VAL A 75 -7.82 10.57 -11.54
CA VAL A 75 -8.34 9.82 -10.38
C VAL A 75 -9.80 9.40 -10.59
N ASP A 76 -10.64 10.29 -11.10
CA ASP A 76 -12.06 10.07 -11.34
C ASP A 76 -12.29 8.99 -12.40
N SER A 77 -11.46 8.96 -13.45
CA SER A 77 -11.50 7.90 -14.47
C SER A 77 -11.20 6.50 -13.91
N TRP A 78 -10.46 6.42 -12.80
CA TRP A 78 -10.13 5.18 -12.10
C TRP A 78 -10.94 4.98 -10.81
N SER A 79 -11.90 5.86 -10.50
CA SER A 79 -12.62 5.87 -9.21
C SER A 79 -13.31 4.55 -8.88
N ALA A 80 -14.01 3.94 -9.84
CA ALA A 80 -14.66 2.64 -9.65
C ALA A 80 -13.64 1.53 -9.31
N TRP A 81 -12.46 1.57 -9.93
CA TRP A 81 -11.40 0.61 -9.66
C TRP A 81 -10.75 0.85 -8.30
N LEU A 82 -10.50 2.11 -7.94
CA LEU A 82 -9.96 2.51 -6.64
C LEU A 82 -10.89 2.12 -5.50
N GLN A 83 -12.20 2.31 -5.67
CA GLN A 83 -13.22 1.85 -4.70
C GLN A 83 -13.21 0.32 -4.57
N THR A 84 -13.12 -0.40 -5.69
CA THR A 84 -13.02 -1.87 -5.69
C THR A 84 -11.76 -2.32 -4.94
N ALA A 85 -10.61 -1.72 -5.23
CA ALA A 85 -9.36 -2.01 -4.54
C ALA A 85 -9.42 -1.67 -3.04
N ALA A 86 -10.09 -0.58 -2.66
CA ALA A 86 -10.29 -0.20 -1.27
C ALA A 86 -11.15 -1.22 -0.50
N VAL A 87 -12.25 -1.69 -1.09
CA VAL A 87 -13.10 -2.74 -0.50
C VAL A 87 -12.31 -4.04 -0.35
N LEU A 88 -11.52 -4.41 -1.36
CA LEU A 88 -10.73 -5.63 -1.35
C LEU A 88 -9.59 -5.57 -0.31
N ASN A 89 -8.97 -4.41 -0.15
CA ASN A 89 -7.99 -4.13 0.91
C ASN A 89 -8.61 -4.15 2.32
N LEU A 90 -9.83 -3.62 2.49
CA LEU A 90 -10.55 -3.67 3.75
C LEU A 90 -10.90 -5.11 4.13
N PHE A 91 -11.34 -5.90 3.15
CA PHE A 91 -11.61 -7.32 3.31
C PHE A 91 -10.34 -8.10 3.68
N LEU A 92 -9.24 -7.86 2.96
CA LEU A 92 -7.92 -8.42 3.26
C LEU A 92 -7.45 -8.07 4.67
N ALA A 93 -7.54 -6.80 5.06
CA ALA A 93 -7.15 -6.32 6.38
C ALA A 93 -7.96 -7.03 7.48
N THR A 94 -9.28 -7.19 7.27
CA THR A 94 -10.15 -7.91 8.20
C THR A 94 -9.72 -9.38 8.33
N LEU A 95 -9.44 -10.05 7.22
CA LEU A 95 -8.98 -11.44 7.23
C LEU A 95 -7.62 -11.60 7.92
N LEU A 96 -6.68 -10.69 7.68
CA LEU A 96 -5.38 -10.70 8.36
C LEU A 96 -5.52 -10.47 9.87
N VAL A 97 -6.41 -9.55 10.28
CA VAL A 97 -6.64 -9.25 11.69
C VAL A 97 -7.32 -10.42 12.40
N VAL A 98 -8.41 -10.94 11.83
CA VAL A 98 -9.17 -12.06 12.39
C VAL A 98 -8.32 -13.33 12.38
N GLY A 99 -7.71 -13.66 11.24
CA GLY A 99 -6.85 -14.83 11.08
C GLY A 99 -5.62 -14.79 11.97
N GLY A 100 -4.94 -13.64 12.06
CA GLY A 100 -3.80 -13.43 12.94
C GLY A 100 -4.18 -13.56 14.42
N THR A 101 -5.31 -12.99 14.82
CA THR A 101 -5.82 -13.11 16.21
C THR A 101 -6.17 -14.56 16.55
N LEU A 102 -6.88 -15.26 15.66
CA LEU A 102 -7.21 -16.68 15.85
C LEU A 102 -5.94 -17.55 15.89
N ALA A 103 -4.95 -17.26 15.04
CA ALA A 103 -3.68 -17.97 15.01
C ALA A 103 -2.87 -17.77 16.29
N LEU A 104 -2.84 -16.55 16.83
CA LEU A 104 -2.19 -16.27 18.10
C LEU A 104 -2.93 -16.92 19.29
N LYS A 105 -4.24 -17.10 19.20
CA LYS A 105 -5.04 -17.83 20.19
C LYS A 105 -5.07 -19.35 19.97
N VAL A 106 -4.45 -19.85 18.89
CA VAL A 106 -4.45 -21.27 18.51
C VAL A 106 -5.90 -21.83 18.46
N ARG A 107 -6.79 -21.09 17.80
CA ARG A 107 -8.20 -21.47 17.61
C ARG A 107 -8.53 -21.82 16.17
N LYS A 108 -9.45 -22.74 15.96
CA LYS A 108 -10.06 -22.89 14.63
C LYS A 108 -11.00 -21.71 14.34
N PRO A 109 -11.16 -21.28 13.09
CA PRO A 109 -10.52 -21.74 11.86
C PRO A 109 -9.27 -20.92 11.43
N ALA A 110 -8.32 -20.62 12.32
CA ALA A 110 -7.16 -19.75 12.03
C ALA A 110 -6.42 -20.05 10.72
N GLY A 111 -6.06 -21.32 10.48
CA GLY A 111 -5.28 -21.72 9.31
C GLY A 111 -6.01 -21.43 8.00
N VAL A 112 -7.31 -21.70 7.93
CA VAL A 112 -8.14 -21.45 6.75
C VAL A 112 -8.29 -19.95 6.49
N VAL A 113 -8.56 -19.18 7.54
CA VAL A 113 -8.72 -17.72 7.44
C VAL A 113 -7.41 -17.06 7.00
N LEU A 114 -6.27 -17.46 7.55
CA LEU A 114 -4.97 -16.93 7.13
C LEU A 114 -4.62 -17.34 5.70
N LEU A 115 -4.82 -18.59 5.30
CA LEU A 115 -4.59 -19.02 3.91
C LEU A 115 -5.46 -18.23 2.93
N ALA A 116 -6.73 -18.00 3.27
CA ALA A 116 -7.62 -17.14 2.49
C ALA A 116 -7.08 -15.70 2.43
N ALA A 117 -6.69 -15.12 3.57
CA ALA A 117 -6.13 -13.77 3.64
C ALA A 117 -4.92 -13.61 2.71
N TYR A 118 -3.95 -14.53 2.79
CA TYR A 118 -2.75 -14.48 1.97
C TYR A 118 -3.03 -14.72 0.48
N SER A 119 -4.01 -15.57 0.15
CA SER A 119 -4.42 -15.82 -1.25
C SER A 119 -5.09 -14.58 -1.85
N VAL A 120 -6.02 -13.99 -1.10
CA VAL A 120 -6.70 -12.73 -1.47
C VAL A 120 -5.68 -11.61 -1.60
N GLY A 121 -4.67 -11.55 -0.71
CA GLY A 121 -3.60 -10.54 -0.77
C GLY A 121 -2.84 -10.55 -2.08
N VAL A 122 -2.45 -11.72 -2.60
CA VAL A 122 -1.78 -11.82 -3.91
C VAL A 122 -2.67 -11.28 -5.03
N VAL A 123 -3.95 -11.65 -5.03
CA VAL A 123 -4.92 -11.19 -6.04
C VAL A 123 -5.17 -9.68 -5.91
N ALA A 124 -5.27 -9.17 -4.68
CA ALA A 124 -5.46 -7.76 -4.37
C ALA A 124 -4.33 -6.90 -4.92
N GLU A 125 -3.08 -7.30 -4.65
CA GLU A 125 -1.90 -6.60 -5.13
C GLU A 125 -1.80 -6.63 -6.67
N ALA A 126 -2.15 -7.77 -7.30
CA ALA A 126 -2.16 -7.86 -8.77
C ALA A 126 -3.22 -6.94 -9.41
N ILE A 127 -4.43 -6.90 -8.84
CA ILE A 127 -5.52 -6.01 -9.29
C ILE A 127 -5.16 -4.54 -9.03
N GLY A 128 -4.51 -4.24 -7.91
CA GLY A 128 -4.12 -2.88 -7.53
C GLY A 128 -2.90 -2.34 -8.28
N ALA A 129 -2.00 -3.19 -8.78
CA ALA A 129 -0.77 -2.75 -9.42
C ALA A 129 -1.00 -2.06 -10.77
N VAL A 130 -1.92 -2.57 -11.59
CA VAL A 130 -2.24 -2.04 -12.93
C VAL A 130 -2.75 -0.58 -12.89
N PRO A 131 -3.81 -0.24 -12.13
CA PRO A 131 -4.29 1.14 -12.05
C PRO A 131 -3.25 2.06 -11.41
N ALA A 132 -2.49 1.58 -10.40
CA ALA A 132 -1.47 2.37 -9.74
C ALA A 132 -0.38 2.79 -10.73
N TRP A 133 0.05 1.86 -11.58
CA TRP A 133 1.01 2.15 -12.64
C TRP A 133 0.46 3.11 -13.71
N ALA A 134 -0.79 2.93 -14.13
CA ALA A 134 -1.44 3.78 -15.11
C ALA A 134 -1.63 5.22 -14.58
N MET A 135 -2.13 5.37 -13.36
CA MET A 135 -2.27 6.65 -12.66
C MET A 135 -0.92 7.31 -12.44
N GLN A 136 0.11 6.55 -12.06
CA GLN A 136 1.45 7.09 -11.90
C GLN A 136 2.00 7.65 -13.21
N LYS A 137 1.84 6.94 -14.34
CA LYS A 137 2.23 7.45 -15.66
C LYS A 137 1.47 8.72 -16.04
N ALA A 138 0.16 8.75 -15.81
CA ALA A 138 -0.64 9.94 -16.10
C ALA A 138 -0.23 11.13 -15.23
N ASN A 139 0.02 10.90 -13.94
CA ASN A 139 0.50 11.92 -13.01
C ASN A 139 1.88 12.45 -13.43
N LEU A 140 2.79 11.59 -13.90
CA LEU A 140 4.08 12.01 -14.45
C LEU A 140 3.90 12.93 -15.66
N ALA A 141 3.04 12.55 -16.62
CA ALA A 141 2.78 13.35 -17.81
C ALA A 141 2.16 14.72 -17.48
N ILE A 142 1.20 14.77 -16.55
CA ILE A 142 0.61 16.03 -16.08
C ILE A 142 1.68 16.88 -15.40
N MET A 143 2.47 16.30 -14.51
CA MET A 143 3.55 17.03 -13.85
C MET A 143 4.56 17.58 -14.84
N GLU A 144 4.99 16.82 -15.85
CA GLU A 144 5.87 17.29 -16.92
C GLU A 144 5.28 18.48 -17.72
N GLN A 145 3.96 18.52 -17.90
CA GLN A 145 3.27 19.60 -18.58
C GLN A 145 3.18 20.89 -17.75
N TYR A 146 2.90 20.78 -16.45
CA TYR A 146 2.66 21.94 -15.56
C TYR A 146 3.91 22.44 -14.85
N MET A 147 4.90 21.57 -14.59
CA MET A 147 6.14 21.93 -13.90
C MET A 147 6.92 23.09 -14.54
N PRO A 148 7.16 23.11 -15.87
CA PRO A 148 7.85 24.23 -16.50
C PRO A 148 7.10 25.55 -16.35
N GLN A 149 5.78 25.51 -16.13
CA GLN A 149 4.94 26.68 -15.95
C GLN A 149 4.98 27.18 -14.49
N LEU A 150 5.10 26.26 -13.52
CA LEU A 150 5.29 26.59 -12.10
C LEU A 150 6.66 27.20 -11.82
N PHE A 151 7.69 26.80 -12.56
CA PHE A 151 9.07 27.29 -12.43
C PHE A 151 9.50 28.21 -13.57
N ARG A 152 8.55 28.71 -14.37
CA ARG A 152 8.87 29.68 -15.41
C ARG A 152 9.53 30.88 -14.75
N PRO A 153 10.74 31.27 -15.14
CA PRO A 153 11.46 32.34 -14.47
C PRO A 153 10.64 33.63 -14.59
N GLY A 154 10.04 34.04 -13.48
CA GLY A 154 9.70 35.43 -13.29
C GLY A 154 11.00 36.26 -13.21
N PRO A 155 10.93 37.59 -13.33
CA PRO A 155 12.10 38.46 -13.25
C PRO A 155 12.93 38.31 -11.95
N GLU A 156 12.45 37.57 -10.95
CA GLU A 156 13.07 37.38 -9.63
C GLU A 156 13.58 35.95 -9.36
N VAL A 157 13.42 34.99 -10.27
CA VAL A 157 13.84 33.59 -10.03
C VAL A 157 15.16 33.29 -10.74
N ASP A 158 16.19 32.98 -9.96
CA ASP A 158 17.50 32.57 -10.46
C ASP A 158 17.38 31.33 -11.38
N PRO A 159 17.90 31.37 -12.62
CA PRO A 159 17.94 30.22 -13.53
C PRO A 159 18.59 28.98 -12.92
N GLU A 160 19.59 29.15 -12.04
CA GLU A 160 20.27 28.04 -11.36
C GLU A 160 19.36 27.36 -10.33
N PHE A 161 18.53 28.15 -9.64
CA PHE A 161 17.52 27.65 -8.71
C PHE A 161 16.42 26.85 -9.43
N ALA A 162 15.94 27.34 -10.58
CA ALA A 162 14.94 26.65 -11.38
C ALA A 162 15.43 25.27 -11.89
N ASN A 163 16.66 25.20 -12.39
CA ASN A 163 17.27 23.93 -12.84
C ASN A 163 17.48 22.95 -11.69
N THR A 164 17.95 23.43 -10.54
CA THR A 164 18.15 22.60 -9.34
C THR A 164 16.83 22.03 -8.83
N MET A 165 15.78 22.84 -8.77
CA MET A 165 14.47 22.42 -8.29
C MET A 165 13.82 21.40 -9.23
N GLN A 166 13.96 21.59 -10.55
CA GLN A 166 13.53 20.62 -11.55
C GLN A 166 14.23 19.28 -11.38
N GLY A 167 15.55 19.29 -11.14
CA GLY A 167 16.33 18.07 -10.88
C GLY A 167 15.91 17.35 -9.58
N ILE A 168 15.70 18.07 -8.49
CA ILE A 168 15.22 17.51 -7.21
C ILE A 168 13.84 16.86 -7.37
N MET A 169 12.95 17.50 -8.11
CA MET A 169 11.60 16.99 -8.32
C MET A 169 11.60 15.75 -9.22
N GLN A 170 12.37 15.74 -10.31
CA GLN A 170 12.56 14.54 -11.12
C GLN A 170 13.16 13.38 -10.31
N ALA A 171 14.18 13.65 -9.48
CA ALA A 171 14.77 12.66 -8.60
C ALA A 171 13.74 12.12 -7.58
N SER A 172 12.93 13.00 -6.99
CA SER A 172 11.85 12.63 -6.06
C SER A 172 10.79 11.74 -6.71
N MET A 173 10.43 12.03 -7.96
CA MET A 173 9.47 11.22 -8.72
C MET A 173 10.00 9.82 -9.02
N VAL A 174 11.25 9.72 -9.48
CA VAL A 174 11.90 8.44 -9.74
C VAL A 174 12.07 7.64 -8.44
N ALA A 175 12.51 8.29 -7.37
CA ALA A 175 12.62 7.67 -6.06
C ALA A 175 11.26 7.15 -5.56
N GLY A 176 10.19 7.94 -5.73
CA GLY A 176 8.83 7.54 -5.41
C GLY A 176 8.35 6.32 -6.22
N ALA A 177 8.65 6.28 -7.52
CA ALA A 177 8.34 5.13 -8.38
C ALA A 177 9.08 3.86 -7.96
N VAL A 178 10.38 3.97 -7.70
CA VAL A 178 11.20 2.84 -7.24
C VAL A 178 10.71 2.34 -5.89
N MET A 179 10.47 3.24 -4.94
CA MET A 179 9.98 2.88 -3.62
C MET A 179 8.59 2.23 -3.67
N GLY A 180 7.69 2.75 -4.52
CA GLY A 180 6.39 2.14 -4.79
C GLY A 180 6.50 0.72 -5.35
N GLY A 181 7.39 0.51 -6.32
CA GLY A 181 7.68 -0.82 -6.88
C GLY A 181 8.22 -1.80 -5.83
N VAL A 182 9.19 -1.37 -5.03
CA VAL A 182 9.76 -2.17 -3.93
C VAL A 182 8.71 -2.53 -2.89
N MET A 183 7.82 -1.59 -2.55
CA MET A 183 6.69 -1.85 -1.64
C MET A 183 5.74 -2.92 -2.17
N ILE A 184 5.32 -2.82 -3.44
CA ILE A 184 4.43 -3.82 -4.06
C ILE A 184 5.12 -5.20 -4.08
N LEU A 185 6.38 -5.27 -4.53
CA LEU A 185 7.14 -6.52 -4.55
C LEU A 185 7.32 -7.11 -3.14
N GLY A 186 7.56 -6.26 -2.14
CA GLY A 186 7.67 -6.68 -0.75
C GLY A 186 6.37 -7.27 -0.21
N LYS A 187 5.23 -6.65 -0.50
CA LYS A 187 3.91 -7.17 -0.09
C LYS A 187 3.56 -8.48 -0.79
N VAL A 188 3.73 -8.54 -2.11
CA VAL A 188 3.51 -9.78 -2.88
C VAL A 188 4.42 -10.90 -2.35
N GLY A 189 5.71 -10.61 -2.16
CA GLY A 189 6.68 -11.55 -1.60
C GLY A 189 6.28 -12.03 -0.21
N PHE A 190 5.80 -11.14 0.66
CA PHE A 190 5.29 -11.49 1.98
C PHE A 190 4.04 -12.37 1.88
N HIS A 191 3.10 -12.08 0.98
CA HIS A 191 1.90 -12.88 0.83
C HIS A 191 2.20 -14.29 0.32
N VAL A 192 3.09 -14.40 -0.67
CA VAL A 192 3.57 -15.69 -1.19
C VAL A 192 4.32 -16.47 -0.11
N PHE A 193 5.19 -15.80 0.66
CA PHE A 193 5.87 -16.41 1.80
C PHE A 193 4.89 -16.89 2.86
N GLY A 194 3.87 -16.11 3.18
CA GLY A 194 2.81 -16.47 4.12
C GLY A 194 2.05 -17.73 3.68
N LEU A 195 1.66 -17.82 2.40
CA LEU A 195 1.05 -19.03 1.84
C LEU A 195 1.95 -20.26 1.97
N TRP A 196 3.23 -20.10 1.60
CA TRP A 196 4.18 -21.20 1.67
C TRP A 196 4.47 -21.63 3.11
N PHE A 197 4.62 -20.67 4.03
CA PHE A 197 4.87 -20.93 5.45
C PHE A 197 3.68 -21.63 6.12
N LEU A 198 2.45 -21.22 5.83
CA LEU A 198 1.24 -21.81 6.43
C LEU A 198 0.94 -23.22 5.94
N ARG A 199 1.43 -23.59 4.75
CA ARG A 199 1.35 -24.96 4.21
C ARG A 199 2.41 -25.92 4.80
N ARG A 200 3.26 -25.47 5.72
CA ARG A 200 4.24 -26.35 6.36
C ARG A 200 3.53 -27.36 7.28
N PRO A 201 4.02 -28.61 7.38
CA PRO A 201 3.41 -29.65 8.23
C PRO A 201 3.27 -29.25 9.70
N SER A 202 4.18 -28.44 10.23
CA SER A 202 4.10 -27.96 11.61
C SER A 202 2.93 -27.00 11.84
N CYS A 203 2.57 -26.18 10.85
CA CYS A 203 1.39 -25.31 10.90
C CYS A 203 0.11 -26.14 10.77
N GLU A 204 0.07 -27.08 9.83
CA GLU A 204 -1.09 -27.97 9.64
C GLU A 204 -1.40 -28.81 10.89
N ARG A 205 -0.36 -29.33 11.56
CA ARG A 205 -0.49 -30.05 12.83
C ARG A 205 -1.05 -29.15 13.93
N LEU A 206 -0.56 -27.93 14.06
CA LEU A 206 -1.07 -26.95 15.04
C LEU A 206 -2.57 -26.70 14.83
N TRP A 207 -3.02 -26.53 13.58
CA TRP A 207 -4.43 -26.21 13.29
C TRP A 207 -5.37 -27.40 13.44
N ARG A 208 -4.91 -28.63 13.17
CA ARG A 208 -5.71 -29.84 13.44
C ARG A 208 -5.94 -30.04 14.94
N ASN A 209 -4.95 -29.70 15.76
CA ASN A 209 -4.98 -29.89 17.22
C ASN A 209 -5.45 -28.64 17.98
N ALA A 210 -5.75 -27.56 17.27
CA ALA A 210 -6.28 -26.32 17.84
C ALA A 210 -7.64 -26.55 18.48
N ALA A 211 -7.91 -25.82 19.57
CA ALA A 211 -9.22 -25.81 20.22
C ALA A 211 -10.27 -25.21 19.28
N ASP A 212 -11.49 -25.72 19.40
CA ASP A 212 -12.66 -25.20 18.68
C ASP A 212 -13.08 -23.81 19.21
#